data_AF-A0A819JBL8-F1
#
_entry.id   AF-A0A819JBL8-F1
#
_cell.length_a   1.000
_cell.length_b   1.000
_cell.length_c   1.000
_cell.angle_alpha   90.00
_cell.angle_beta   90.00
_cell.angle_gamma   90.00
#
_symmetry.space_group_name_H-M   'P 1'
#
loop_
_entity.id
_entity.type
_entity.pdbx_description
1 polymer ?
#
loop_
_entity_poly.entity_id
_entity_poly.type
_entity_poly.pdbx_seq_one_letter_code
_entity_poly.pdbx_strand_id
1 'polypeptide(L)'
;MVLLVLSFVLLVASCQALPVTDAEGKYASAHVIQPKHMTTDEYVQSVIDFWTEEKFHQAKSPWKLYPNMFNSSEIRREKLDDSHFDKNTPAFAVNPVLGASDWNLKAPAGGYGRPTTGKVFWNLGNNHYGMCSASVIVSDNRDLLVTAAHCIFDPSQGGFLVNHNWVFVPGYVHGQRPYGTFPVRSMTTFNGWTNSNDWNYDIGYVLVFQ
;
A
#
# COMPACT_ATOMS: atom_id res chain seq x y z
N MET A 1 -3.03 9.55 56.63
CA MET A 1 -2.41 8.58 55.69
C MET A 1 -3.27 8.57 54.44
N VAL A 2 -2.97 9.44 53.47
CA VAL A 2 -3.71 9.54 52.20
C VAL A 2 -2.90 8.75 51.17
N LEU A 3 -3.43 7.62 50.70
CA LEU A 3 -2.83 6.85 49.61
C LEU A 3 -3.05 7.62 48.30
N LEU A 4 -1.98 8.19 47.76
CA LEU A 4 -1.90 8.67 46.40
C LEU A 4 -1.82 7.46 45.47
N VAL A 5 -2.91 7.16 44.77
CA VAL A 5 -2.94 6.18 43.69
C VAL A 5 -2.18 6.79 42.51
N LEU A 6 -0.92 6.39 42.32
CA LEU A 6 -0.20 6.66 41.08
C LEU A 6 -0.92 5.92 39.95
N SER A 7 -1.71 6.65 39.16
CA SER A 7 -2.17 6.18 37.87
C SER A 7 -0.96 6.06 36.96
N PHE A 8 -0.48 4.82 36.77
CA PHE A 8 0.43 4.49 35.68
C PHE A 8 -0.35 4.66 34.37
N VAL A 9 -0.24 5.84 33.77
CA VAL A 9 -0.56 6.02 32.35
C VAL A 9 0.50 5.23 31.59
N LEU A 10 0.19 3.99 31.23
CA LEU A 10 0.93 3.25 30.22
C LEU A 10 0.81 4.06 28.93
N LEU A 11 1.84 4.86 28.65
CA LEU A 11 2.07 5.40 27.33
C LEU A 11 2.28 4.18 26.43
N VAL A 12 1.22 3.75 25.74
CA VAL A 12 1.37 2.84 24.62
C VAL A 12 2.12 3.66 23.58
N ALA A 13 3.45 3.57 23.59
CA ALA A 13 4.26 4.08 22.51
C ALA A 13 3.79 3.32 21.28
N SER A 14 2.96 3.98 20.46
CA SER A 14 2.57 3.49 19.15
C SER A 14 3.85 3.02 18.48
N CYS A 15 3.95 1.73 18.17
CA CYS A 15 5.11 1.16 17.52
C CYS A 15 5.12 1.68 16.08
N GLN A 16 5.58 2.90 15.90
CA GLN A 16 5.66 3.56 14.60
C GLN A 16 6.99 3.18 13.99
N ALA A 17 6.94 2.61 12.78
CA ALA A 17 8.12 2.40 11.97
C ALA A 17 8.67 3.76 11.54
N LEU A 18 9.71 4.23 12.23
CA LEU A 18 10.36 5.49 11.87
C LEU A 18 10.96 5.36 10.47
N PRO A 19 10.75 6.36 9.60
CA PRO A 19 11.31 6.35 8.26
C PRO A 19 12.84 6.37 8.33
N VAL A 20 13.48 5.44 7.64
CA VAL A 20 14.92 5.42 7.40
C VAL A 20 15.18 6.05 6.05
N THR A 21 15.97 7.12 6.05
CA THR A 21 16.43 7.78 4.83
C THR A 21 17.66 7.07 4.27
N ASP A 22 17.75 6.95 2.95
CA ASP A 22 18.94 6.45 2.25
C ASP A 22 20.15 7.38 2.44
N ALA A 23 21.34 6.91 2.06
CA ALA A 23 22.59 7.66 2.25
C ALA A 23 22.60 8.97 1.44
N GLU A 24 21.94 8.98 0.29
CA GLU A 24 21.83 10.14 -0.59
C GLU A 24 20.72 11.12 -0.20
N GLY A 25 19.88 10.79 0.78
CA GLY A 25 18.78 11.66 1.20
C GLY A 25 17.63 11.75 0.20
N LYS A 26 17.49 10.80 -0.73
CA LYS A 26 16.50 10.79 -1.80
C LYS A 26 15.25 10.00 -1.46
N TYR A 27 15.38 8.90 -0.72
CA TYR A 27 14.29 7.98 -0.42
C TYR A 27 14.13 7.77 1.09
N ALA A 28 12.90 7.60 1.52
CA ALA A 28 12.55 7.14 2.86
C ALA A 28 11.91 5.75 2.77
N SER A 29 12.24 4.89 3.72
CA SER A 29 11.69 3.54 3.81
C SER A 29 11.25 3.19 5.23
N ALA A 30 10.25 2.33 5.34
CA ALA A 30 9.83 1.72 6.59
C ALA A 30 9.64 0.22 6.39
N HIS A 31 9.96 -0.55 7.44
CA HIS A 31 9.75 -1.99 7.49
C HIS A 31 8.68 -2.32 8.51
N VAL A 32 7.96 -3.41 8.29
CA VAL A 32 7.06 -3.96 9.29
C VAL A 32 7.81 -4.20 10.61
N ILE A 33 7.26 -3.70 11.71
CA ILE A 33 7.67 -4.10 13.05
C ILE A 33 6.75 -5.21 13.54
N GLN A 34 7.25 -6.44 13.61
CA GLN A 34 6.50 -7.60 14.07
C GLN A 34 6.50 -7.70 15.60
N PRO A 35 5.44 -8.25 16.24
CA PRO A 35 5.46 -8.56 17.66
C PRO A 35 6.58 -9.55 17.99
N LYS A 36 7.36 -9.28 19.06
CA LYS A 36 8.55 -10.06 19.45
C LYS A 36 8.30 -11.57 19.65
N HIS A 37 7.06 -11.96 19.96
CA HIS A 37 6.68 -13.34 20.28
C HIS A 37 5.96 -14.04 19.13
N MET A 38 6.01 -13.48 17.93
CA MET A 38 5.32 -14.00 16.75
C MET A 38 6.35 -14.33 15.68
N THR A 39 6.21 -15.50 15.05
CA THR A 39 6.95 -15.84 13.84
C THR A 39 6.44 -15.00 12.67
N THR A 40 7.22 -14.94 11.58
CA THR A 40 6.77 -14.22 10.38
C THR A 40 5.49 -14.82 9.79
N ASP A 41 5.34 -16.15 9.78
CA ASP A 41 4.15 -16.81 9.25
C ASP A 41 2.92 -16.51 10.11
N GLU A 42 3.05 -16.54 11.44
CA GLU A 42 1.97 -16.14 12.35
C GLU A 42 1.59 -14.67 12.17
N TYR A 43 2.56 -13.79 11.94
CA TYR A 43 2.30 -12.38 11.66
C TYR A 43 1.55 -12.20 10.35
N VAL A 44 2.04 -12.81 9.27
CA VAL A 44 1.41 -12.76 7.94
C VAL A 44 -0.02 -13.27 8.02
N GLN A 45 -0.24 -14.43 8.66
CA GLN A 45 -1.57 -15.00 8.82
C GLN A 45 -2.48 -14.08 9.65
N SER A 46 -1.98 -13.47 10.72
CA SER A 46 -2.78 -12.55 11.54
C SER A 46 -3.26 -11.32 10.76
N VAL A 47 -2.44 -10.80 9.82
CA VAL A 47 -2.82 -9.69 8.94
C VAL A 47 -3.83 -10.15 7.89
N ILE A 48 -3.70 -11.38 7.36
CA ILE A 48 -4.69 -11.95 6.43
C ILE A 48 -6.03 -12.17 7.13
N ASP A 49 -6.03 -12.78 8.32
CA ASP A 49 -7.23 -13.08 9.12
C ASP A 49 -7.95 -11.82 9.60
N PHE A 50 -7.22 -10.72 9.77
CA PHE A 50 -7.81 -9.43 10.05
C PHE A 50 -8.83 -9.02 8.97
N TRP A 51 -8.59 -9.35 7.70
CA TRP A 51 -9.42 -8.91 6.57
C TRP A 51 -10.56 -9.88 6.26
N THR A 52 -11.73 -9.58 6.85
CA THR A 52 -13.00 -10.20 6.48
C THR A 52 -13.58 -9.56 5.22
N GLU A 53 -14.51 -10.26 4.57
CA GLU A 53 -15.23 -9.75 3.40
C GLU A 53 -15.93 -8.41 3.68
N GLU A 54 -16.57 -8.30 4.85
CA GLU A 54 -17.21 -7.07 5.31
C GLU A 54 -16.23 -5.89 5.37
N LYS A 55 -15.01 -6.11 5.91
CA LYS A 55 -14.01 -5.05 6.01
C LYS A 55 -13.48 -4.62 4.65
N PHE A 56 -13.29 -5.56 3.72
CA PHE A 56 -12.94 -5.22 2.33
C PHE A 56 -14.03 -4.36 1.67
N HIS A 57 -15.30 -4.69 1.88
CA HIS A 57 -16.42 -3.91 1.34
C HIS A 57 -16.55 -2.51 1.95
N GLN A 58 -16.14 -2.32 3.21
CA GLN A 58 -16.18 -1.03 3.91
C GLN A 58 -15.04 -0.09 3.51
N ALA A 59 -14.02 -0.59 2.81
CA ALA A 59 -12.86 0.20 2.42
C ALA A 59 -13.22 1.34 1.46
N LYS A 60 -12.61 2.51 1.68
CA LYS A 60 -12.89 3.75 0.96
C LYS A 60 -11.65 4.24 0.23
N SER A 61 -11.84 4.90 -0.91
CA SER A 61 -10.72 5.54 -1.61
C SER A 61 -10.13 6.69 -0.79
N PRO A 62 -8.85 7.05 -0.99
CA PRO A 62 -8.20 8.18 -0.30
C PRO A 62 -9.02 9.46 -0.33
N TRP A 63 -9.65 9.79 -1.46
CA TRP A 63 -10.50 10.98 -1.59
C TRP A 63 -11.63 11.04 -0.56
N LYS A 64 -12.19 9.89 -0.16
CA LYS A 64 -13.28 9.80 0.82
C LYS A 64 -12.76 9.72 2.26
N LEU A 65 -11.53 9.28 2.46
CA LEU A 65 -10.87 9.23 3.78
C LEU A 65 -10.23 10.57 4.15
N TYR A 66 -9.66 11.27 3.18
CA TYR A 66 -8.86 12.48 3.35
C TYR A 66 -9.37 13.60 2.42
N PRO A 67 -10.55 14.19 2.69
CA PRO A 67 -11.16 15.18 1.80
C PRO A 67 -10.29 16.43 1.59
N ASN A 68 -9.40 16.74 2.53
CA ASN A 68 -8.50 17.90 2.45
C ASN A 68 -7.10 17.58 1.89
N MET A 69 -6.75 16.29 1.75
CA MET A 69 -5.47 15.89 1.16
C MET A 69 -5.40 16.28 -0.32
N PHE A 70 -6.52 16.31 -1.02
CA PHE A 70 -6.59 16.61 -2.45
C PHE A 70 -7.13 18.02 -2.74
N ASN A 71 -6.58 19.04 -2.07
CA ASN A 71 -6.96 20.41 -2.37
C ASN A 71 -6.54 20.77 -3.81
N SER A 72 -7.54 21.02 -4.66
CA SER A 72 -7.39 21.24 -6.10
C SER A 72 -6.48 22.42 -6.51
N SER A 73 -6.04 23.24 -5.56
CA SER A 73 -5.10 24.34 -5.79
C SER A 73 -3.64 23.89 -5.97
N GLU A 74 -3.26 22.73 -5.42
CA GLU A 74 -1.89 22.19 -5.53
C GLU A 74 -1.73 21.17 -6.67
N ILE A 75 -2.84 20.52 -7.07
CA ILE A 75 -2.90 19.82 -8.35
C ILE A 75 -2.80 20.91 -9.41
N ARG A 76 -1.57 21.21 -9.88
CA ARG A 76 -1.41 21.94 -11.14
C ARG A 76 -2.20 21.16 -12.18
N ARG A 77 -3.35 21.69 -12.56
CA ARG A 77 -3.93 21.43 -13.87
C ARG A 77 -3.04 22.12 -14.90
N GLU A 78 -1.75 21.79 -14.92
CA GLU A 78 -1.03 21.82 -16.19
C GLU A 78 -1.86 20.90 -17.07
N LYS A 79 -2.45 21.47 -18.14
CA LYS A 79 -3.01 20.65 -19.19
C LYS A 79 -1.94 19.63 -19.51
N LEU A 80 -2.25 18.34 -19.29
CA LEU A 80 -1.40 17.28 -19.78
C LEU A 80 -1.14 17.60 -21.25
N ASP A 81 0.12 17.88 -21.56
CA ASP A 81 0.55 18.10 -22.94
C ASP A 81 0.52 16.74 -23.62
N ASP A 82 -0.66 16.41 -24.15
CA ASP A 82 -0.92 15.18 -24.85
C ASP A 82 -0.40 15.21 -26.29
N SER A 83 0.26 16.30 -26.72
CA SER A 83 0.90 16.40 -28.04
C SER A 83 2.04 15.41 -28.21
N HIS A 84 2.63 14.95 -27.10
CA HIS A 84 3.65 13.92 -27.06
C HIS A 84 3.10 12.49 -26.89
N PHE A 85 1.79 12.33 -26.68
CA PHE A 85 1.15 11.02 -26.59
C PHE A 85 0.51 10.67 -27.94
N ASP A 86 1.13 9.76 -28.68
CA ASP A 86 0.52 9.25 -29.91
C ASP A 86 -0.70 8.39 -29.56
N LYS A 87 -1.89 8.98 -29.72
CA LYS A 87 -3.19 8.34 -29.48
C LYS A 87 -3.48 7.16 -30.41
N ASN A 88 -2.69 7.00 -31.47
CA ASN A 88 -2.79 5.90 -32.44
C ASN A 88 -1.70 4.84 -32.24
N THR A 89 -0.69 5.10 -31.41
CA THR A 89 0.23 4.06 -30.95
C THR A 89 -0.55 3.22 -29.92
N PRO A 90 -0.76 1.92 -30.15
CA PRO A 90 -1.29 1.05 -29.11
C PRO A 90 -0.39 1.23 -27.90
N ALA A 91 -0.96 1.54 -26.73
CA ALA A 91 -0.21 1.52 -25.49
C ALA A 91 0.65 0.26 -25.52
N PHE A 92 1.98 0.40 -25.46
CA PHE A 92 2.83 -0.78 -25.48
C PHE A 92 2.32 -1.64 -24.34
N ALA A 93 1.65 -2.73 -24.69
CA ALA A 93 1.50 -3.83 -23.78
C ALA A 93 2.95 -4.24 -23.55
N VAL A 94 3.53 -3.72 -22.48
CA VAL A 94 4.59 -4.44 -21.80
C VAL A 94 3.93 -5.76 -21.48
N ASN A 95 4.15 -6.75 -22.35
CA ASN A 95 4.10 -8.12 -21.93
C ASN A 95 5.19 -8.15 -20.87
N PRO A 96 4.84 -8.14 -19.57
CA PRO A 96 5.89 -8.25 -18.59
C PRO A 96 6.65 -9.51 -18.98
N VAL A 97 7.98 -9.42 -19.06
CA VAL A 97 8.84 -10.58 -19.28
C VAL A 97 8.85 -11.38 -17.97
N LEU A 98 7.66 -11.81 -17.56
CA LEU A 98 7.44 -12.93 -16.68
C LEU A 98 7.36 -14.10 -17.63
N GLY A 99 8.13 -15.16 -17.40
CA GLY A 99 8.04 -16.39 -18.17
C GLY A 99 6.58 -16.87 -18.23
N ALA A 100 5.89 -16.51 -19.31
CA ALA A 100 4.50 -16.85 -19.57
C ALA A 100 4.33 -18.34 -19.91
N SER A 101 5.41 -19.12 -19.85
CA SER A 101 5.42 -20.55 -20.14
C SER A 101 5.14 -21.45 -18.93
N ASP A 102 5.36 -20.99 -17.69
CA ASP A 102 5.26 -21.87 -16.51
C ASP A 102 4.03 -21.59 -15.63
N TRP A 103 3.33 -20.47 -15.84
CA TRP A 103 2.07 -20.21 -15.15
C TRP A 103 0.90 -20.66 -16.00
N ASN A 104 0.60 -21.96 -15.96
CA ASN A 104 -0.64 -22.53 -16.48
C ASN A 104 -1.87 -22.14 -15.62
N LEU A 105 -1.86 -20.92 -15.06
CA LEU A 105 -3.03 -20.29 -14.45
C LEU A 105 -3.92 -19.86 -15.61
N LYS A 106 -4.77 -20.78 -16.07
CA LYS A 106 -5.97 -20.39 -16.80
C LYS A 106 -6.66 -19.34 -15.94
N ALA A 107 -6.62 -18.08 -16.38
CA ALA A 107 -7.52 -17.06 -15.85
C ALA A 107 -8.90 -17.73 -15.82
N PRO A 108 -9.55 -17.86 -14.65
CA PRO A 108 -10.82 -18.56 -14.62
C PRO A 108 -11.76 -17.85 -15.59
N ALA A 109 -12.60 -18.61 -16.28
CA ALA A 109 -13.38 -18.19 -17.46
C ALA A 109 -14.48 -17.12 -17.18
N GLY A 110 -14.30 -16.26 -16.16
CA GLY A 110 -15.24 -15.25 -15.68
C GLY A 110 -14.71 -13.81 -15.62
N GLY A 111 -13.58 -13.48 -16.26
CA GLY A 111 -13.14 -12.08 -16.40
C GLY A 111 -12.51 -11.45 -15.15
N TYR A 112 -11.75 -12.23 -14.38
CA TYR A 112 -10.99 -11.71 -13.23
C TYR A 112 -9.90 -10.71 -13.68
N GLY A 113 -9.59 -9.74 -12.81
CA GLY A 113 -8.50 -8.79 -13.06
C GLY A 113 -7.16 -9.50 -13.29
N ARG A 114 -6.27 -8.87 -14.06
CA ARG A 114 -4.93 -9.40 -14.32
C ARG A 114 -4.18 -9.60 -13.00
N PRO A 115 -3.36 -10.67 -12.85
CA PRO A 115 -2.57 -10.89 -11.63
C PRO A 115 -1.54 -9.77 -11.39
N THR A 116 -1.21 -9.01 -12.43
CA THR A 116 -0.29 -7.86 -12.37
C THR A 116 -0.91 -6.64 -11.71
N THR A 117 -2.24 -6.57 -11.51
CA THR A 117 -2.92 -5.39 -10.96
C THR A 117 -3.94 -5.82 -9.92
N GLY A 118 -3.98 -5.10 -8.80
CA GLY A 118 -4.85 -5.46 -7.69
C GLY A 118 -5.28 -4.26 -6.87
N LYS A 119 -6.20 -4.53 -5.94
CA LYS A 119 -6.52 -3.57 -4.89
C LYS A 119 -5.52 -3.69 -3.76
N VAL A 120 -5.22 -2.56 -3.14
CA VAL A 120 -4.54 -2.53 -1.84
C VAL A 120 -5.53 -2.06 -0.78
N PHE A 121 -5.36 -2.51 0.45
CA PHE A 121 -6.22 -2.15 1.57
C PHE A 121 -5.40 -1.89 2.82
N TRP A 122 -5.87 -0.98 3.68
CA TRP A 122 -5.25 -0.69 4.99
C TRP A 122 -6.28 -0.31 6.03
N ASN A 123 -5.88 -0.39 7.30
CA ASN A 123 -6.69 -0.13 8.48
C ASN A 123 -6.21 1.13 9.23
N LEU A 124 -7.09 2.10 9.41
CA LEU A 124 -6.85 3.32 10.20
C LEU A 124 -7.42 3.21 11.62
N GLY A 125 -7.92 2.03 12.01
CA GLY A 125 -8.62 1.80 13.26
C GLY A 125 -10.09 2.23 13.22
N ASN A 126 -10.85 1.91 14.27
CA ASN A 126 -12.25 2.36 14.45
C ASN A 126 -13.15 2.11 13.23
N ASN A 127 -13.03 0.96 12.57
CA ASN A 127 -13.75 0.60 11.33
C ASN A 127 -13.56 1.59 10.16
N HIS A 128 -12.42 2.28 10.11
CA HIS A 128 -12.01 3.09 8.97
C HIS A 128 -10.96 2.32 8.17
N TYR A 129 -11.35 1.93 6.95
CA TYR A 129 -10.54 1.15 6.04
C TYR A 129 -10.29 1.94 4.76
N GLY A 130 -9.07 1.90 4.25
CA GLY A 130 -8.70 2.51 2.98
C GLY A 130 -8.50 1.49 1.88
N MET A 131 -8.71 1.92 0.64
CA MET A 131 -8.37 1.15 -0.55
C MET A 131 -7.70 2.01 -1.63
N CYS A 132 -6.70 1.45 -2.30
CA CYS A 132 -6.06 2.01 -3.49
C CYS A 132 -5.92 0.90 -4.55
N SER A 133 -5.12 1.17 -5.58
CA SER A 133 -4.64 0.13 -6.50
C SER A 133 -3.10 0.07 -6.47
N ALA A 134 -2.55 -1.08 -6.84
CA ALA A 134 -1.12 -1.25 -7.08
C ALA A 134 -0.92 -2.18 -8.27
N SER A 135 0.27 -2.11 -8.87
CA SER A 135 0.70 -3.03 -9.91
C SER A 135 2.00 -3.74 -9.53
N VAL A 136 2.07 -5.04 -9.83
CA VAL A 136 3.31 -5.81 -9.73
C VAL A 136 4.27 -5.32 -10.81
N ILE A 137 5.51 -5.05 -10.43
CA ILE A 137 6.60 -4.75 -11.37
C ILE A 137 7.65 -5.86 -11.32
N VAL A 138 8.43 -5.98 -12.38
CA VAL A 138 9.45 -7.03 -12.49
C VAL A 138 10.51 -6.80 -11.41
N SER A 139 10.75 -7.83 -10.60
CA SER A 139 11.84 -7.90 -9.63
C SER A 139 12.33 -9.35 -9.54
N ASP A 140 13.58 -9.55 -9.12
CA ASP A 140 14.18 -10.88 -9.00
C ASP A 140 13.38 -11.79 -8.07
N ASN A 141 12.91 -11.21 -6.96
CA ASN A 141 12.13 -11.92 -5.95
C ASN A 141 10.62 -11.96 -6.26
N ARG A 142 10.14 -11.24 -7.29
CA ARG A 142 8.73 -11.22 -7.72
C ARG A 142 7.72 -10.75 -6.66
N ASP A 143 8.16 -9.84 -5.79
CA ASP A 143 7.42 -9.33 -4.62
C ASP A 143 7.30 -7.81 -4.61
N LEU A 144 7.66 -7.14 -5.71
CA LEU A 144 7.73 -5.69 -5.80
C LEU A 144 6.48 -5.11 -6.46
N LEU A 145 5.87 -4.14 -5.78
CA LEU A 145 4.72 -3.39 -6.25
C LEU A 145 5.09 -1.92 -6.46
N VAL A 146 4.42 -1.29 -7.42
CA VAL A 146 4.34 0.17 -7.56
C VAL A 146 2.92 0.65 -7.25
N THR A 147 2.81 1.76 -6.53
CA THR A 147 1.57 2.45 -6.17
C THR A 147 1.84 3.94 -5.97
N ALA A 148 0.86 4.71 -5.50
CA ALA A 148 1.05 6.11 -5.14
C ALA A 148 1.62 6.25 -3.72
N ALA A 149 2.41 7.29 -3.46
CA ALA A 149 2.98 7.53 -2.15
C ALA A 149 1.88 7.80 -1.10
N HIS A 150 0.82 8.51 -1.47
CA HIS A 150 -0.34 8.74 -0.59
C HIS A 150 -1.10 7.46 -0.20
N CYS A 151 -0.92 6.35 -0.93
CA CYS A 151 -1.54 5.06 -0.59
C CYS A 151 -0.73 4.26 0.46
N ILE A 152 0.49 4.71 0.77
CA ILE A 152 1.43 4.01 1.66
C ILE A 152 1.94 4.89 2.80
N PHE A 153 1.69 6.20 2.74
CA PHE A 153 2.15 7.18 3.73
C PHE A 153 1.03 8.15 4.08
N ASP A 154 0.73 8.25 5.37
CA ASP A 154 -0.25 9.16 5.94
C ASP A 154 0.32 9.88 7.18
N PRO A 155 0.64 11.18 7.07
CA PRO A 155 1.14 11.97 8.20
C PRO A 155 0.22 11.92 9.43
N SER A 156 -1.10 11.82 9.22
CA SER A 156 -2.08 11.78 10.32
C SER A 156 -2.03 10.48 11.13
N GLN A 157 -1.42 9.43 10.56
CA GLN A 157 -1.18 8.14 11.21
C GLN A 157 0.26 8.00 11.73
N GLY A 158 1.08 9.05 11.62
CA GLY A 158 2.49 9.01 11.98
C GLY A 158 3.41 8.53 10.85
N GLY A 159 2.96 8.57 9.59
CA GLY A 159 3.79 8.31 8.41
C GLY A 159 3.44 7.02 7.69
N PHE A 160 4.42 6.13 7.49
CA PHE A 160 4.23 4.92 6.69
C PHE A 160 3.17 3.97 7.28
N LEU A 161 2.33 3.43 6.41
CA LEU A 161 1.23 2.54 6.76
C LEU A 161 1.66 1.06 6.93
N VAL A 162 2.95 0.77 7.11
CA VAL A 162 3.50 -0.60 7.17
C VAL A 162 2.90 -1.46 8.27
N ASN A 163 2.48 -0.86 9.40
CA ASN A 163 1.87 -1.56 10.53
C ASN A 163 0.33 -1.41 10.59
N HIS A 164 -0.31 -1.04 9.49
CA HIS A 164 -1.76 -0.77 9.40
C HIS A 164 -2.55 -1.91 8.74
N ASN A 165 -2.15 -3.18 8.97
CA ASN A 165 -2.71 -4.35 8.30
C ASN A 165 -2.81 -4.15 6.77
N TRP A 166 -1.76 -3.57 6.18
CA TRP A 166 -1.76 -3.24 4.76
C TRP A 166 -1.60 -4.52 3.92
N VAL A 167 -2.49 -4.72 2.94
CA VAL A 167 -2.47 -5.91 2.06
C VAL A 167 -2.66 -5.55 0.60
N PHE A 168 -2.01 -6.30 -0.29
CA PHE A 168 -2.26 -6.30 -1.73
C PHE A 168 -3.05 -7.54 -2.15
N VAL A 169 -4.03 -7.35 -3.02
CA VAL A 169 -4.96 -8.39 -3.47
C VAL A 169 -5.06 -8.35 -5.01
N PRO A 170 -4.22 -9.12 -5.72
CA PRO A 170 -4.20 -9.13 -7.18
C PRO A 170 -5.51 -9.68 -7.75
N GLY A 171 -5.99 -9.08 -8.83
CA GLY A 171 -7.21 -9.48 -9.49
C GLY A 171 -8.50 -9.32 -8.65
N TYR A 172 -8.48 -8.50 -7.59
CA TYR A 172 -9.62 -8.31 -6.70
C TYR A 172 -10.86 -7.77 -7.44
N VAL A 173 -11.94 -8.54 -7.47
CA VAL A 173 -13.24 -8.16 -8.06
C VAL A 173 -14.36 -8.66 -7.15
N HIS A 174 -15.18 -7.74 -6.62
CA HIS A 174 -16.36 -8.07 -5.80
C HIS A 174 -16.09 -9.15 -4.71
N GLY A 175 -15.04 -8.97 -3.91
CA GLY A 175 -14.67 -9.92 -2.85
C GLY A 175 -13.84 -11.12 -3.29
N GLN A 176 -13.75 -11.36 -4.60
CA GLN A 176 -12.96 -12.46 -5.12
C GLN A 176 -11.46 -12.15 -5.03
N ARG A 177 -10.69 -13.14 -4.57
CA ARG A 177 -9.24 -13.04 -4.32
C ARG A 177 -8.51 -14.20 -5.00
N PRO A 178 -8.61 -14.31 -6.35
CA PRO A 178 -8.20 -15.51 -7.08
C PRO A 178 -6.70 -15.84 -6.97
N TYR A 179 -5.88 -14.86 -6.58
CA TYR A 179 -4.44 -15.00 -6.48
C TYR A 179 -3.93 -14.83 -5.03
N GLY A 180 -4.81 -14.78 -4.03
CA GLY A 180 -4.44 -14.63 -2.62
C GLY A 180 -4.44 -13.20 -2.11
N THR A 181 -3.88 -13.01 -0.92
CA THR A 181 -3.78 -11.73 -0.19
C THR A 181 -2.39 -11.64 0.40
N PHE A 182 -1.66 -10.58 0.07
CA PHE A 182 -0.23 -10.45 0.34
C PHE A 182 0.02 -9.27 1.28
N PRO A 183 0.31 -9.52 2.58
CA PRO A 183 0.66 -8.47 3.52
C PRO A 183 1.94 -7.72 3.13
N VAL A 184 1.99 -6.44 3.46
CA VAL A 184 3.20 -5.62 3.29
C VAL A 184 4.36 -6.18 4.12
N ARG A 185 5.58 -6.03 3.59
CA ARG A 185 6.86 -6.30 4.25
C ARG A 185 7.65 -5.01 4.47
N SER A 186 7.68 -4.13 3.47
CA SER A 186 8.25 -2.80 3.58
C SER A 186 7.67 -1.83 2.55
N MET A 187 7.81 -0.54 2.83
CA MET A 187 7.38 0.55 1.98
C MET A 187 8.52 1.53 1.76
N THR A 188 8.60 2.09 0.56
CA THR A 188 9.58 3.10 0.19
C THR A 188 8.90 4.18 -0.66
N THR A 189 9.21 5.44 -0.39
CA THR A 189 8.85 6.58 -1.25
C THR A 189 9.98 7.61 -1.25
N PHE A 190 9.84 8.67 -2.04
CA PHE A 190 10.80 9.76 -2.11
C PHE A 190 10.66 10.71 -0.91
N ASN A 191 11.77 11.30 -0.48
CA ASN A 191 11.77 12.30 0.59
C ASN A 191 10.98 13.57 0.22
N GLY A 192 10.86 13.90 -1.07
CA GLY A 192 9.99 14.99 -1.53
C GLY A 192 8.52 14.78 -1.13
N TRP A 193 8.07 13.52 -1.08
CA TRP A 193 6.75 13.19 -0.54
C TRP A 193 6.73 13.28 0.99
N THR A 194 7.62 12.58 1.70
CA THR A 194 7.55 12.51 3.17
C THR A 194 7.78 13.84 3.88
N ASN A 195 8.55 14.75 3.28
CA ASN A 195 8.89 16.03 3.89
C ASN A 195 7.86 17.13 3.57
N SER A 196 7.21 17.08 2.41
CA SER A 196 6.41 18.19 1.89
C SER A 196 5.09 17.80 1.21
N ASN A 197 4.75 16.51 1.16
CA ASN A 197 3.62 15.99 0.37
C ASN A 197 3.63 16.49 -1.10
N ASP A 198 4.82 16.61 -1.70
CA ASP A 198 4.95 17.11 -3.07
C ASP A 198 4.44 16.06 -4.07
N TRP A 199 3.36 16.40 -4.78
CA TRP A 199 2.69 15.55 -5.76
C TRP A 199 3.59 15.09 -6.92
N ASN A 200 4.69 15.79 -7.20
CA ASN A 200 5.68 15.33 -8.18
C ASN A 200 6.41 14.04 -7.72
N TYR A 201 6.32 13.73 -6.44
CA TYR A 201 6.93 12.58 -5.78
C TYR A 201 5.88 11.57 -5.28
N ASP A 202 4.65 11.60 -5.78
CA ASP A 202 3.55 10.69 -5.41
C ASP A 202 3.71 9.28 -6.02
N ILE A 203 4.86 8.65 -5.77
CA ILE A 203 5.20 7.30 -6.24
C ILE A 203 5.72 6.50 -5.05
N GLY A 204 5.10 5.36 -4.79
CA GLY A 204 5.47 4.43 -3.72
C GLY A 204 5.84 3.05 -4.25
N TYR A 205 6.82 2.44 -3.59
CA TYR A 205 7.23 1.06 -3.82
C TYR A 205 6.94 0.22 -2.58
N VAL A 206 6.44 -0.98 -2.79
CA VAL A 206 6.06 -1.89 -1.69
C VAL A 206 6.62 -3.27 -1.96
N LEU A 207 7.31 -3.83 -0.96
CA LEU A 207 7.62 -5.25 -0.92
C LEU A 207 6.55 -5.95 -0.10
N VAL A 208 6.07 -7.10 -0.58
CA VAL A 208 5.10 -7.93 0.14
C VAL A 208 5.71 -9.25 0.59
N PHE A 209 5.05 -9.92 1.55
CA PHE A 209 5.28 -11.33 1.82
C PHE A 209 4.62 -12.20 0.74
N GLN A 210 5.17 -13.38 0.46
CA GLN A 210 4.68 -14.36 -0.51
C GLN A 210 4.01 -15.53 0.17
#